data_AF-I2JJD0-F1
#
_entry.id   AF-I2JJD0-F1
#
_cell.length_a   1.000
_cell.length_b   1.000
_cell.length_c   1.000
_cell.angle_alpha   90.00
_cell.angle_beta   90.00
_cell.angle_gamma   90.00
#
_symmetry.space_group_name_H-M   'P 1'
#
loop_
_entity.id
_entity.type
_entity.pdbx_description
1 polymer ?
#
loop_
_entity_poly.entity_id
_entity_poly.type
_entity_poly.pdbx_seq_one_letter_code
_entity_poly.pdbx_strand_id
1 'polypeptide(L)'
;MESSQISPRIAIYGLGFVGQQLAGFALDKGWEIVGAYNRAGEKIGQDLGSLLGRDPIGLTVEDCDTADYSRLTADIAFVAVSDRLEVNYPSYERLMSAGANILCHGAESCNPRRLNPGIAEKLQALALKNNVTFTGGGIWDMTRIWAGILSVGPNTEITSMT
;
A
#
# COMPACT_ATOMS: atom_id res chain seq x y z
N MET A 1 8.61 15.36 22.55
CA MET A 1 8.08 14.08 22.04
C MET A 1 9.23 13.46 21.27
N GLU A 2 9.93 12.49 21.86
CA GLU A 2 10.91 11.73 21.08
C GLU A 2 10.16 11.12 19.90
N SER A 3 10.53 11.50 18.68
CA SER A 3 9.99 10.83 17.49
C SER A 3 10.35 9.36 17.63
N SER A 4 9.35 8.48 17.74
CA SER A 4 9.60 7.05 17.75
C SER A 4 10.50 6.71 16.55
N GLN A 5 11.64 6.06 16.79
CA GLN A 5 12.54 5.57 15.74
C GLN A 5 11.90 4.38 15.02
N ILE A 6 10.77 4.60 14.36
CA ILE A 6 10.13 3.62 13.49
C ILE A 6 10.82 3.71 12.13
N SER A 7 11.51 2.64 11.75
CA SER A 7 12.19 2.49 10.45
C SER A 7 11.76 1.17 9.80
N PRO A 8 10.55 1.12 9.23
CA PRO A 8 10.01 -0.07 8.60
C PRO A 8 10.68 -0.30 7.24
N ARG A 9 10.82 -1.56 6.86
CA ARG A 9 11.24 -1.98 5.51
C ARG A 9 10.04 -1.94 4.58
N ILE A 10 10.15 -1.15 3.52
CA ILE A 10 9.06 -0.83 2.61
C ILE A 10 9.19 -1.64 1.31
N ALA A 11 8.10 -2.22 0.85
CA ALA A 11 7.95 -2.60 -0.56
C ALA A 11 6.97 -1.65 -1.27
N ILE A 12 7.24 -1.31 -2.53
CA ILE A 12 6.33 -0.51 -3.36
C ILE A 12 5.83 -1.38 -4.52
N TYR A 13 4.52 -1.52 -4.64
CA TYR A 13 3.88 -2.27 -5.72
C TYR A 13 3.03 -1.33 -6.57
N GLY A 14 3.50 -1.07 -7.79
CA GLY A 14 2.94 -0.08 -8.71
C GLY A 14 3.70 1.25 -8.63
N LEU A 15 4.63 1.46 -9.56
CA LEU A 15 5.47 2.67 -9.62
C LEU A 15 4.91 3.71 -10.60
N GLY A 16 3.60 3.96 -10.52
CA GLY A 16 2.96 5.13 -11.12
C GLY A 16 3.28 6.40 -10.35
N PHE A 17 2.52 7.47 -10.58
CA PHE A 17 2.71 8.74 -9.85
C PHE A 17 2.68 8.55 -8.33
N VAL A 18 1.60 7.95 -7.80
CA VAL A 18 1.43 7.77 -6.34
C VAL A 18 2.53 6.88 -5.75
N GLY A 19 2.84 5.74 -6.38
CA GLY A 19 3.89 4.84 -5.89
C GLY A 19 5.26 5.48 -5.87
N GLN A 20 5.60 6.31 -6.87
CA GLN A 20 6.85 7.06 -6.88
C GLN A 20 6.89 8.12 -5.77
N GLN A 21 5.78 8.81 -5.50
CA GLN A 21 5.71 9.74 -4.36
C GLN A 21 5.91 9.02 -3.02
N LEU A 22 5.26 7.86 -2.82
CA LEU A 22 5.43 7.05 -1.61
C LEU A 22 6.86 6.55 -1.44
N ALA A 23 7.51 6.11 -2.51
CA ALA A 23 8.92 5.74 -2.51
C ALA A 23 9.80 6.94 -2.12
N GLY A 24 9.56 8.11 -2.71
CA GLY A 24 10.27 9.35 -2.35
C GLY A 24 10.12 9.70 -0.87
N PHE A 25 8.90 9.64 -0.32
CA PHE A 25 8.66 9.90 1.10
C PHE A 25 9.32 8.90 2.03
N ALA A 26 9.39 7.62 1.65
CA ALA A 26 10.13 6.62 2.42
C ALA A 26 11.62 6.96 2.47
N LEU A 27 12.23 7.31 1.33
CA LEU A 27 13.63 7.72 1.26
C LEU A 27 13.90 8.99 2.07
N ASP A 28 13.02 10.00 2.00
CA ASP A 28 13.16 11.25 2.74
C ASP A 28 13.08 11.05 4.27
N LYS A 29 12.36 10.00 4.70
CA LYS A 29 12.30 9.57 6.10
C LYS A 29 13.48 8.70 6.53
N GLY A 30 14.37 8.33 5.61
CA GLY A 30 15.47 7.40 5.85
C GLY A 30 15.02 5.95 6.03
N TRP A 31 13.84 5.59 5.51
CA TRP A 31 13.33 4.22 5.55
C TRP A 31 13.92 3.39 4.41
N GLU A 32 14.19 2.12 4.70
CA GLU A 32 14.72 1.17 3.72
C GLU A 32 13.61 0.73 2.77
N ILE A 33 13.86 0.82 1.45
CA ILE A 33 13.01 0.21 0.44
C ILE A 33 13.65 -1.10 0.02
N VAL A 34 12.98 -2.21 0.29
CA VAL A 34 13.48 -3.58 0.07
C VAL A 34 12.88 -4.26 -1.16
N GLY A 35 11.91 -3.61 -1.82
CA GLY A 35 11.27 -4.14 -3.02
C GLY A 35 10.56 -3.05 -3.81
N ALA A 36 10.71 -3.11 -5.14
CA ALA A 36 10.13 -2.14 -6.06
C ALA A 36 9.56 -2.88 -7.27
N TYR A 37 8.23 -2.92 -7.37
CA TYR A 37 7.53 -3.74 -8.35
C TYR A 37 6.68 -2.88 -9.27
N ASN A 38 6.70 -3.19 -10.56
CA ASN A 38 5.81 -2.58 -11.53
C ASN A 38 5.38 -3.60 -12.59
N ARG A 39 4.26 -3.34 -13.28
CA ARG A 39 3.90 -4.16 -14.45
C ARG A 39 5.01 -4.10 -15.50
N ALA A 40 5.14 -5.17 -16.29
CA ALA A 40 5.99 -5.23 -17.48
C ALA A 40 5.98 -3.92 -18.29
N GLY A 41 7.17 -3.47 -18.69
CA GLY A 41 7.35 -2.26 -19.48
C GLY A 41 8.69 -1.58 -19.26
N GLU A 42 8.79 -0.32 -19.65
CA GLU A 42 10.05 0.43 -19.71
C GLU A 42 10.73 0.62 -18.35
N LYS A 43 9.98 0.56 -17.25
CA LYS A 43 10.51 0.77 -15.89
C LYS A 43 11.27 -0.44 -15.35
N ILE A 44 11.01 -1.64 -15.89
CA ILE A 44 11.62 -2.87 -15.39
C ILE A 44 13.12 -2.85 -15.68
N GLY A 45 13.93 -3.24 -14.69
CA GLY A 45 15.39 -3.23 -14.78
C GLY A 45 16.04 -1.88 -14.49
N GLN A 46 15.27 -0.79 -14.33
CA GLN A 46 15.82 0.49 -13.91
C GLN A 46 16.10 0.50 -12.40
N ASP A 47 17.06 1.31 -11.98
CA ASP A 47 17.26 1.62 -10.57
C ASP A 47 16.14 2.55 -10.06
N LEU A 48 15.61 2.26 -8.87
CA LEU A 48 14.51 3.02 -8.27
C LEU A 48 14.91 4.48 -7.99
N GLY A 49 16.12 4.73 -7.49
CA GLY A 49 16.61 6.10 -7.25
C GLY A 49 16.63 6.91 -8.54
N SER A 50 17.17 6.32 -9.61
CA SER A 50 17.18 6.93 -10.94
C SER A 50 15.76 7.19 -11.47
N LEU A 51 14.84 6.24 -11.30
CA LEU A 51 13.43 6.39 -11.69
C LEU A 51 12.73 7.54 -10.94
N LEU A 52 13.15 7.83 -9.71
CA LEU A 52 12.66 8.95 -8.90
C LEU A 52 13.38 10.28 -9.19
N GLY A 53 14.32 10.31 -10.13
CA GLY A 53 15.13 11.49 -10.43
C GLY A 53 16.17 11.81 -9.34
N ARG A 54 16.63 10.78 -8.61
CA ARG A 54 17.64 10.85 -7.54
C ARG A 54 18.89 10.05 -7.95
N ASP A 55 19.93 10.15 -7.12
CA ASP A 55 21.10 9.29 -7.28
C ASP A 55 20.71 7.81 -7.18
N PRO A 56 21.39 6.91 -7.93
CA PRO A 56 21.08 5.49 -7.87
C PRO A 56 21.23 4.91 -6.46
N ILE A 57 20.27 4.07 -6.05
CA ILE A 57 20.26 3.48 -4.69
C ILE A 57 20.59 1.98 -4.68
N GLY A 58 20.80 1.38 -5.85
CA GLY A 58 21.12 -0.04 -6.01
C GLY A 58 19.90 -0.96 -5.91
N LEU A 59 18.69 -0.43 -6.00
CA LEU A 59 17.44 -1.22 -5.95
C LEU A 59 16.80 -1.25 -7.33
N THR A 60 16.82 -2.42 -7.97
CA THR A 60 16.23 -2.63 -9.29
C THR A 60 14.71 -2.76 -9.22
N VAL A 61 14.00 -2.14 -10.15
CA VAL A 61 12.57 -2.33 -10.35
C VAL A 61 12.31 -3.67 -11.04
N GLU A 62 11.55 -4.53 -10.37
CA GLU A 62 11.21 -5.87 -10.85
C GLU A 62 9.80 -5.92 -11.45
N ASP A 63 9.58 -6.89 -12.35
CA ASP A 63 8.26 -7.15 -12.92
C ASP A 63 7.37 -7.86 -11.90
N CYS A 64 6.20 -7.28 -11.65
CA CYS A 64 5.18 -7.82 -10.76
C CYS A 64 4.88 -9.32 -10.96
N ASP A 65 4.90 -9.82 -12.19
CA ASP A 65 4.48 -11.18 -12.52
C ASP A 65 5.60 -12.23 -12.47
N THR A 66 6.86 -11.81 -12.52
CA THR A 66 8.03 -12.71 -12.55
C THR A 66 8.98 -12.55 -11.37
N ALA A 67 8.82 -11.51 -10.55
CA ALA A 67 9.62 -11.30 -9.34
C ALA A 67 9.52 -12.46 -8.35
N ASP A 68 10.61 -12.73 -7.63
CA ASP A 68 10.67 -13.73 -6.59
C ASP A 68 10.32 -13.13 -5.21
N TYR A 69 9.05 -13.21 -4.85
CA TYR A 69 8.55 -12.72 -3.56
C TYR A 69 8.99 -13.57 -2.37
N SER A 70 9.54 -14.77 -2.56
CA SER A 70 9.96 -15.64 -1.44
C SER A 70 11.13 -15.07 -0.64
N ARG A 71 11.87 -14.13 -1.25
CA ARG A 71 13.02 -13.44 -0.65
C ARG A 71 12.67 -12.05 -0.13
N LEU A 72 11.42 -11.61 -0.32
CA LEU A 72 10.96 -10.31 0.14
C LEU A 72 10.91 -10.30 1.67
N THR A 73 11.59 -9.32 2.28
CA THR A 73 11.55 -9.11 3.72
C THR A 73 11.08 -7.69 4.05
N ALA A 74 9.83 -7.40 3.68
CA ALA A 74 9.19 -6.11 3.96
C ALA A 74 8.28 -6.19 5.18
N ASP A 75 8.32 -5.14 6.01
CA ASP A 75 7.37 -5.01 7.13
C ASP A 75 6.02 -4.50 6.61
N ILE A 76 6.05 -3.65 5.58
CA ILE A 76 4.86 -3.10 4.92
C ILE A 76 5.08 -2.98 3.40
N ALA A 77 4.05 -3.27 2.63
CA ALA A 77 3.99 -3.05 1.20
C ALA A 77 2.90 -2.02 0.85
N PHE A 78 3.28 -0.99 0.11
CA PHE A 78 2.37 0.01 -0.45
C PHE A 78 1.86 -0.46 -1.80
N VAL A 79 0.54 -0.64 -1.94
CA VAL A 79 -0.09 -1.03 -3.20
C VAL A 79 -0.79 0.18 -3.83
N ALA A 80 -0.27 0.62 -4.99
CA ALA A 80 -0.73 1.81 -5.71
C ALA A 80 -0.96 1.51 -7.20
N VAL A 81 -1.82 0.53 -7.48
CA VAL A 81 -2.06 0.01 -8.85
C VAL A 81 -3.41 0.48 -9.42
N SER A 82 -4.51 0.19 -8.72
CA SER A 82 -5.88 0.47 -9.16
C SER A 82 -6.77 0.79 -7.96
N ASP A 83 -7.90 1.44 -8.23
CA ASP A 83 -8.95 1.67 -7.22
C ASP A 83 -9.73 0.42 -6.85
N ARG A 84 -9.67 -0.63 -7.68
CA ARG A 84 -10.52 -1.83 -7.56
C ARG A 84 -9.81 -2.96 -6.83
N LEU A 85 -10.47 -3.51 -5.81
CA LEU A 85 -9.91 -4.59 -4.99
C LEU A 85 -9.65 -5.86 -5.78
N GLU A 86 -10.54 -6.21 -6.71
CA GLU A 86 -10.41 -7.40 -7.56
C GLU A 86 -9.18 -7.35 -8.47
N VAL A 87 -8.88 -6.16 -9.01
CA VAL A 87 -7.71 -5.95 -9.89
C VAL A 87 -6.42 -6.07 -9.10
N ASN A 88 -6.42 -5.58 -7.86
CA ASN A 88 -5.25 -5.62 -7.00
C ASN A 88 -5.06 -6.96 -6.29
N TYR A 89 -6.05 -7.87 -6.32
CA TYR A 89 -6.00 -9.13 -5.55
C TYR A 89 -4.72 -9.95 -5.75
N PRO A 90 -4.20 -10.13 -6.98
CA PRO A 90 -2.93 -10.84 -7.18
C PRO A 90 -1.75 -10.21 -6.44
N SER A 91 -1.72 -8.87 -6.32
CA SER A 91 -0.66 -8.17 -5.56
C SER A 91 -0.76 -8.48 -4.07
N TYR A 92 -1.97 -8.51 -3.52
CA TYR A 92 -2.18 -8.83 -2.10
C TYR A 92 -1.79 -10.27 -1.80
N GLU A 93 -2.14 -11.21 -2.68
CA GLU A 93 -1.77 -12.62 -2.53
C GLU A 93 -0.25 -12.80 -2.50
N ARG A 94 0.48 -12.20 -3.44
CA ARG A 94 1.94 -12.26 -3.51
C ARG A 94 2.60 -11.68 -2.27
N LEU A 95 2.20 -10.46 -1.89
CA LEU A 95 2.84 -9.69 -0.81
C LEU A 95 2.51 -10.22 0.59
N MET A 96 1.24 -10.56 0.85
CA MET A 96 0.85 -11.12 2.15
C MET A 96 1.41 -12.53 2.36
N SER A 97 1.51 -13.33 1.29
CA SER A 97 2.16 -14.66 1.39
C SER A 97 3.66 -14.55 1.67
N ALA A 98 4.29 -13.42 1.33
CA ALA A 98 5.65 -13.08 1.72
C ALA A 98 5.75 -12.48 3.14
N GLY A 99 4.63 -12.37 3.87
CA GLY A 99 4.60 -11.87 5.25
C GLY A 99 4.52 -10.34 5.39
N ALA A 100 4.31 -9.60 4.31
CA ALA A 100 4.18 -8.14 4.37
C ALA A 100 2.78 -7.68 4.78
N ASN A 101 2.70 -6.69 5.66
CA ASN A 101 1.47 -5.94 5.89
C ASN A 101 1.15 -5.06 4.67
N ILE A 102 -0.12 -4.81 4.39
CA ILE A 102 -0.54 -4.04 3.21
C ILE A 102 -1.14 -2.70 3.62
N LEU A 103 -0.65 -1.62 3.01
CA LEU A 103 -1.37 -0.36 2.89
C LEU A 103 -1.72 -0.10 1.43
N CYS A 104 -3.01 -0.10 1.12
CA CYS A 104 -3.52 0.12 -0.24
C CYS A 104 -4.04 1.56 -0.42
N HIS A 105 -3.71 2.18 -1.55
CA HIS A 105 -4.20 3.52 -1.91
C HIS A 105 -5.56 3.50 -2.63
N GLY A 106 -5.96 2.36 -3.20
CA GLY A 106 -7.14 2.28 -4.08
C GLY A 106 -8.45 2.61 -3.36
N ALA A 107 -9.36 3.32 -4.01
CA ALA A 107 -10.60 3.81 -3.40
C ALA A 107 -11.45 2.73 -2.71
N GLU A 108 -11.57 1.53 -3.30
CA GLU A 108 -12.36 0.45 -2.70
C GLU A 108 -11.76 -0.10 -1.40
N SER A 109 -10.46 0.10 -1.18
CA SER A 109 -9.77 -0.39 0.02
C SER A 109 -10.15 0.35 1.30
N CYS A 110 -10.71 1.55 1.21
CA CYS A 110 -11.11 2.34 2.37
C CYS A 110 -12.37 1.78 3.06
N ASN A 111 -13.22 1.04 2.34
CA ASN A 111 -14.31 0.28 2.95
C ASN A 111 -14.61 -1.01 2.15
N PRO A 112 -13.72 -2.02 2.24
CA PRO A 112 -13.78 -3.21 1.39
C PRO A 112 -15.09 -3.97 1.52
N ARG A 113 -15.54 -4.16 2.76
CA ARG A 113 -16.78 -4.88 3.08
C ARG A 113 -18.02 -4.25 2.45
N ARG A 114 -18.09 -2.92 2.39
CA ARG A 114 -19.24 -2.23 1.80
C ARG A 114 -19.24 -2.33 0.29
N LEU A 115 -18.07 -2.21 -0.34
CA LEU A 115 -17.95 -2.07 -1.78
C LEU A 115 -17.87 -3.43 -2.50
N ASN A 116 -17.21 -4.41 -1.88
CA ASN A 116 -17.12 -5.77 -2.40
C ASN A 116 -16.97 -6.78 -1.24
N PRO A 117 -18.08 -7.26 -0.65
CA PRO A 117 -18.05 -8.17 0.49
C PRO A 117 -17.26 -9.46 0.20
N GLY A 118 -17.44 -10.04 -0.99
CA GLY A 118 -16.82 -11.30 -1.36
C GLY A 118 -15.29 -11.22 -1.46
N ILE A 119 -14.75 -10.14 -2.02
CA ILE A 119 -13.29 -9.96 -2.02
C ILE A 119 -12.77 -9.59 -0.63
N ALA A 120 -13.54 -8.82 0.16
CA ALA A 120 -13.16 -8.45 1.52
C ALA A 120 -13.01 -9.67 2.44
N GLU A 121 -13.90 -10.66 2.32
CA GLU A 121 -13.80 -11.93 3.04
C GLU A 121 -12.55 -12.71 2.64
N LYS A 122 -12.23 -12.76 1.35
CA LYS A 122 -11.00 -13.38 0.85
C LYS A 122 -9.75 -12.69 1.39
N LEU A 123 -9.74 -11.35 1.41
CA LEU A 123 -8.63 -10.56 1.96
C LEU A 123 -8.45 -10.79 3.46
N GLN A 124 -9.55 -10.81 4.22
CA GLN A 124 -9.51 -11.10 5.64
C GLN A 124 -8.93 -12.50 5.90
N ALA A 125 -9.41 -13.51 5.17
CA ALA A 125 -8.91 -14.88 5.31
C ALA A 125 -7.42 -14.99 4.94
N LEU A 126 -7.00 -14.32 3.87
CA LEU A 126 -5.59 -14.28 3.43
C LEU A 126 -4.69 -13.60 4.47
N ALA A 127 -5.11 -12.46 5.01
CA ALA A 127 -4.37 -11.72 6.02
C ALA A 127 -4.21 -12.53 7.31
N LEU A 128 -5.31 -13.13 7.80
CA LEU A 128 -5.29 -14.00 8.99
C LEU A 128 -4.41 -15.24 8.78
N LYS A 129 -4.51 -15.90 7.62
CA LYS A 129 -3.71 -17.09 7.30
C LYS A 129 -2.20 -16.81 7.37
N ASN A 130 -1.77 -15.63 6.92
CA ASN A 130 -0.36 -15.25 6.88
C ASN A 130 0.09 -14.42 8.10
N ASN A 131 -0.81 -14.19 9.08
CA ASN A 131 -0.56 -13.36 10.26
C ASN A 131 -0.07 -11.93 9.91
N VAL A 132 -0.72 -11.31 8.93
CA VAL A 132 -0.46 -9.94 8.49
C VAL A 132 -1.72 -9.09 8.54
N THR A 133 -1.58 -7.79 8.32
CA THR A 133 -2.69 -6.83 8.29
C THR A 133 -2.89 -6.25 6.88
N PHE A 134 -4.13 -5.86 6.61
CA PHE A 134 -4.53 -5.12 5.42
C PHE A 134 -5.27 -3.87 5.84
N THR A 135 -4.90 -2.73 5.29
CA THR A 135 -5.70 -1.51 5.42
C THR A 135 -5.69 -0.69 4.14
N GLY A 136 -6.80 -0.01 3.87
CA GLY A 136 -6.85 1.08 2.90
C GLY A 136 -6.39 2.39 3.53
N GLY A 137 -5.92 3.31 2.70
CA GLY A 137 -5.55 4.67 3.10
C GLY A 137 -5.68 5.66 1.94
N GLY A 138 -5.02 6.80 2.06
CA GLY A 138 -5.03 7.85 1.03
C GLY A 138 -6.09 8.92 1.29
N ILE A 139 -6.51 9.63 0.23
CA ILE A 139 -7.34 10.83 0.38
C ILE A 139 -8.71 10.54 1.00
N TRP A 140 -9.29 9.39 0.67
CA TRP A 140 -10.62 8.98 1.15
C TRP A 140 -10.66 8.73 2.66
N ASP A 141 -9.56 8.21 3.20
CA ASP A 141 -9.41 7.87 4.62
C ASP A 141 -9.70 9.09 5.50
N MET A 142 -8.90 10.15 5.36
CA MET A 142 -9.13 11.36 6.14
C MET A 142 -10.37 12.14 5.66
N THR A 143 -10.49 12.43 4.36
CA THR A 143 -11.46 13.46 3.90
C THR A 143 -12.90 12.99 3.86
N ARG A 144 -13.17 11.68 3.72
CA ARG A 144 -14.53 11.15 3.59
C ARG A 144 -14.95 10.25 4.73
N ILE A 145 -14.03 9.60 5.43
CA ILE A 145 -14.35 8.70 6.55
C ILE A 145 -14.09 9.42 7.87
N TRP A 146 -12.83 9.71 8.20
CA TRP A 146 -12.49 10.22 9.52
C TRP A 146 -12.99 11.64 9.79
N ALA A 147 -12.94 12.54 8.82
CA ALA A 147 -13.47 13.90 9.00
C ALA A 147 -14.97 13.89 9.36
N GLY A 148 -15.75 13.01 8.71
CA GLY A 148 -17.17 12.83 9.01
C GLY A 148 -17.39 12.21 10.40
N ILE A 149 -16.63 11.18 10.76
CA ILE A 149 -16.72 10.55 12.09
C ILE A 149 -16.35 11.55 13.20
N LEU A 150 -15.29 12.32 13.00
CA LEU A 150 -14.84 13.35 13.95
C LEU A 150 -15.87 14.46 14.11
N SER A 151 -16.51 14.90 13.02
CA SER A 151 -17.52 15.97 13.09
C SER A 151 -18.79 15.50 13.80
N VAL A 152 -19.17 14.23 13.67
CA VAL A 152 -20.37 13.70 14.33
C VAL A 152 -20.15 13.23 15.77
N GLY A 153 -18.91 12.87 16.14
CA GLY A 153 -18.56 12.35 17.46
C GLY A 153 -19.13 13.10 18.68
N PRO A 154 -19.17 14.45 18.72
CA PRO A 154 -19.70 15.17 19.88
C PRO A 154 -21.22 15.36 19.90
N ASN A 155 -21.95 14.90 18.87
CA ASN A 155 -23.40 15.13 18.76
C ASN A 155 -24.19 14.06 19.52
N THR A 156 -25.27 14.47 20.18
CA THR A 156 -26.20 13.54 20.84
C THR A 156 -27.21 12.92 19.86
N GLU A 157 -27.38 13.53 18.68
CA GLU A 157 -28.26 13.06 17.61
C GLU A 157 -27.68 13.50 16.25
N ILE A 158 -27.78 12.63 15.23
CA ILE A 158 -27.37 12.91 13.84
C ILE A 158 -28.61 12.77 12.96
N THR A 159 -29.11 13.88 12.41
CA THR A 159 -30.29 13.89 11.54
C THR A 159 -29.93 13.87 10.05
N SER A 160 -28.77 14.44 9.68
CA SER A 160 -28.22 14.37 8.33
C SER A 160 -26.71 14.65 8.31
N MET A 161 -26.05 14.16 7.26
CA MET A 161 -24.67 14.52 6.88
C MET A 161 -24.66 14.69 5.36
N THR A 162 -24.36 15.90 4.89
CA THR A 162 -24.20 16.25 3.46
C THR A 162 -22.75 16.46 3.13
#